data_AF-A0AAD7EW91-F1
#
_entry.id   AF-A0AAD7EW91-F1
#
_cell.length_a   1.000
_cell.length_b   1.000
_cell.length_c   1.000
_cell.angle_alpha   90.00
_cell.angle_beta   90.00
_cell.angle_gamma   90.00
#
_symmetry.space_group_name_H-M   'P 1'
#
loop_
_entity.id
_entity.type
_entity.pdbx_description
1 polymer ?
#
loop_
_entity_poly.entity_id
_entity_poly.type
_entity_poly.pdbx_seq_one_letter_code
_entity_poly.pdbx_strand_id
1 'polypeptide(L)'
;MFSFSPRSQSYYQPSPYYQPSAYYQPSPYARALAQQQQQQRARDLAVAREMERQRLARSQYFPHGYDYEPESDEEDYYLNPRQRALLEAKRHQAALEQRRQAAAHMAHENALKQQAARTAEKESTPPQSPRRSVSPLRSASPPRSVSPPVAERNSPAPKATSPVPQQSPPSPSPERLEEAATKIQTQYRIHRALRAISALASQFESLKASFVPPTTIDYQAGDGTVSSVPVPASESSSSTASAAGAKLAFTPTNVPLHTYTELLSRLLVALDAVESRGDRGVRERRRAVVRAVEAEAARVEAFWRSVWAAHHQEQEQRADEEEEEVSAMAIDEVDALPELAAPESDSDVEADLSTPPETPAPSPELVLPQESELAEDGVIVDTLTEEEKLPADDFVLV
;
A
#
# COMPACT_ATOMS: atom_id res chain seq x y z
N MET A 1 -15.31 -73.55 -12.35
CA MET A 1 -14.31 -73.73 -13.43
C MET A 1 -14.91 -73.18 -14.71
N PHE A 2 -14.58 -71.93 -15.07
CA PHE A 2 -15.04 -71.32 -16.32
C PHE A 2 -13.89 -71.32 -17.31
N SER A 3 -14.05 -72.10 -18.37
CA SER A 3 -13.12 -72.24 -19.49
C SER A 3 -13.14 -70.99 -20.36
N PHE A 4 -12.01 -70.29 -20.43
CA PHE A 4 -11.80 -69.10 -21.24
C PHE A 4 -11.36 -69.54 -22.65
N SER A 5 -12.24 -69.42 -23.65
CA SER A 5 -11.84 -69.60 -25.06
C SER A 5 -11.22 -68.30 -25.61
N PRO A 6 -10.02 -68.36 -26.21
CA PRO A 6 -9.39 -67.19 -26.80
C PRO A 6 -10.12 -66.80 -28.09
N ARG A 7 -10.68 -65.58 -28.13
CA ARG A 7 -11.20 -64.98 -29.35
C ARG A 7 -10.03 -64.69 -30.29
N SER A 8 -10.10 -65.27 -31.48
CA SER A 8 -9.22 -65.03 -32.62
C SER A 8 -9.16 -63.54 -32.96
N GLN A 9 -7.98 -62.94 -32.81
CA GLN A 9 -7.68 -61.59 -33.30
C GLN A 9 -7.74 -61.61 -34.83
N SER A 10 -8.67 -60.85 -35.39
CA SER A 10 -8.73 -60.56 -36.82
C SER A 10 -7.58 -59.61 -37.17
N TYR A 11 -6.51 -60.14 -37.75
CA TYR A 11 -5.42 -59.37 -38.33
C TYR A 11 -5.97 -58.52 -39.48
N TYR A 12 -6.21 -57.24 -39.22
CA TYR A 12 -6.42 -56.25 -40.27
C TYR A 12 -5.06 -56.02 -40.95
N GLN A 13 -4.82 -56.69 -42.08
CA GLN A 13 -3.69 -56.35 -42.95
C GLN A 13 -4.00 -55.00 -43.61
N PRO A 14 -3.27 -53.91 -43.30
CA PRO A 14 -3.40 -52.67 -44.05
C PRO A 14 -3.04 -52.95 -45.51
N SER A 15 -3.92 -52.55 -46.42
CA SER A 15 -3.74 -52.70 -47.86
C SER A 15 -2.42 -52.05 -48.31
N PRO A 16 -1.52 -52.77 -49.00
CA PRO A 16 -0.18 -52.28 -49.35
C PRO A 16 -0.16 -51.29 -50.54
N TYR A 17 -1.33 -50.82 -51.01
CA TYR A 17 -1.44 -50.04 -52.25
C TYR A 17 -1.66 -48.53 -52.08
N TYR A 18 -1.66 -48.00 -50.86
CA TYR A 18 -1.55 -46.55 -50.67
C TYR A 18 -0.09 -46.17 -50.49
N GLN A 19 0.67 -46.23 -51.57
CA GLN A 19 1.92 -45.46 -51.66
C GLN A 19 1.49 -44.00 -51.73
N PRO A 20 1.72 -43.17 -50.68
CA PRO A 20 1.52 -41.74 -50.80
C PRO A 20 2.42 -41.28 -51.94
N SER A 21 1.79 -40.85 -53.03
CA SER A 21 2.44 -40.31 -54.22
C SER A 21 3.63 -39.44 -53.80
N ALA A 22 4.84 -39.93 -54.06
CA ALA A 22 6.11 -39.27 -53.74
C ALA A 22 6.35 -37.99 -54.56
N TYR A 23 5.34 -37.50 -55.28
CA TYR A 23 5.42 -36.35 -56.17
C TYR A 23 4.95 -35.04 -55.55
N TYR A 24 4.58 -35.02 -54.26
CA TYR A 24 4.40 -33.75 -53.56
C TYR A 24 5.76 -33.20 -53.11
N GLN A 25 6.61 -32.83 -54.07
CA GLN A 25 7.74 -31.97 -53.77
C GLN A 25 7.17 -30.61 -53.34
N PRO A 26 7.43 -30.15 -52.10
CA PRO A 26 6.98 -28.83 -51.67
C PRO A 26 7.57 -27.80 -52.63
N SER A 27 6.70 -26.94 -53.17
CA SER A 27 7.10 -25.85 -54.05
C SER A 27 8.33 -25.14 -53.48
N PRO A 28 9.33 -24.76 -54.31
CA PRO A 28 10.53 -24.07 -53.83
C PRO A 28 10.19 -22.81 -53.00
N TYR A 29 9.05 -22.18 -53.28
CA TYR A 29 8.52 -21.07 -52.49
C TYR A 29 8.11 -21.48 -51.07
N ALA A 30 7.45 -22.62 -50.90
CA ALA A 30 7.07 -23.14 -49.58
C ALA A 30 8.30 -23.47 -48.72
N ARG A 31 9.38 -23.96 -49.35
CA ARG A 31 10.66 -24.23 -48.67
C ARG A 31 11.35 -22.94 -48.23
N ALA A 32 11.37 -21.91 -49.08
CA ALA A 32 11.94 -20.60 -48.74
C ALA A 32 11.18 -19.93 -47.57
N LEU A 33 9.84 -19.97 -47.58
CA LEU A 33 9.02 -19.43 -46.50
C LEU A 33 9.22 -20.19 -45.18
N ALA A 34 9.29 -21.53 -45.23
CA ALA A 34 9.59 -22.35 -44.05
C ALA A 34 10.98 -22.04 -43.47
N GLN A 35 11.98 -21.83 -44.34
CA GLN A 35 13.33 -21.45 -43.93
C GLN A 35 13.37 -20.06 -43.30
N GLN A 36 12.61 -19.09 -43.85
CA GLN A 36 12.48 -17.76 -43.26
C GLN A 36 11.82 -17.80 -41.88
N GLN A 37 10.75 -18.59 -41.70
CA GLN A 37 10.12 -18.78 -40.39
C GLN A 37 11.06 -19.44 -39.37
N GLN A 38 11.85 -20.43 -39.81
CA GLN A 38 12.86 -21.03 -38.93
C GLN A 38 13.93 -20.01 -38.50
N GLN A 39 14.38 -19.15 -39.40
CA GLN A 39 15.33 -18.07 -39.06
C GLN A 39 14.73 -17.06 -38.07
N GLN A 40 13.45 -16.70 -38.22
CA GLN A 40 12.76 -15.83 -37.27
C GLN A 40 12.68 -16.47 -35.87
N ARG A 41 12.21 -17.72 -35.78
CA ARG A 41 12.16 -18.44 -34.49
C ARG A 41 13.52 -18.59 -33.83
N ALA A 42 14.57 -18.80 -34.63
CA ALA A 42 15.94 -18.89 -34.13
C ALA A 42 16.42 -17.54 -33.54
N ARG A 43 16.07 -16.42 -34.17
CA ARG A 43 16.36 -15.07 -33.66
C ARG A 43 15.59 -14.79 -32.37
N ASP A 44 14.30 -15.11 -32.32
CA ASP A 44 13.47 -14.87 -31.14
C ASP A 44 13.96 -15.69 -29.94
N LEU A 45 14.33 -16.95 -30.16
CA LEU A 45 14.93 -17.80 -29.12
C LEU A 45 16.29 -17.30 -28.65
N ALA A 46 17.10 -16.73 -29.55
CA ALA A 46 18.38 -16.13 -29.17
C ALA A 46 18.18 -14.90 -28.28
N VAL A 47 17.26 -14.01 -28.65
CA VAL A 47 16.90 -12.82 -27.85
C VAL A 47 16.32 -13.24 -26.49
N ALA A 48 15.44 -14.25 -26.45
CA ALA A 48 14.88 -14.75 -25.21
C ALA A 48 15.95 -15.34 -24.28
N ARG A 49 16.88 -16.14 -24.81
CA ARG A 49 18.02 -16.67 -24.04
C ARG A 49 18.94 -15.58 -23.53
N GLU A 50 19.19 -14.56 -24.33
CA GLU A 50 20.03 -13.44 -23.92
C GLU A 50 19.37 -12.63 -22.81
N MET A 51 18.06 -12.39 -22.89
CA MET A 51 17.29 -11.73 -21.84
C MET A 51 17.25 -12.55 -20.55
N GLU A 52 17.08 -13.88 -20.65
CA GLU A 52 17.12 -14.79 -19.50
C GLU A 52 18.52 -14.80 -18.86
N ARG A 53 19.58 -14.81 -19.68
CA ARG A 53 20.96 -14.70 -19.20
C ARG A 53 21.21 -13.37 -18.50
N GLN A 54 20.66 -12.26 -19.00
CA GLN A 54 20.72 -10.97 -18.30
C GLN A 54 19.97 -11.01 -16.97
N ARG A 55 18.79 -11.65 -16.91
CA ARG A 55 18.03 -11.81 -15.67
C ARG A 55 18.79 -12.63 -14.64
N LEU A 56 19.39 -13.74 -15.06
CA LEU A 56 20.23 -14.59 -14.20
C LEU A 56 21.49 -13.85 -13.74
N ALA A 57 22.20 -13.17 -14.63
CA ALA A 57 23.36 -12.37 -14.27
C ALA A 57 23.01 -11.27 -13.26
N ARG A 58 21.87 -10.59 -13.45
CA ARG A 58 21.38 -9.57 -12.51
C ARG A 58 21.02 -10.17 -11.15
N SER A 59 20.43 -11.37 -11.12
CA SER A 59 20.12 -12.07 -9.86
C SER A 59 21.35 -12.56 -9.09
N GLN A 60 22.46 -12.85 -9.79
CA GLN A 60 23.71 -13.28 -9.13
C GLN A 60 24.43 -12.13 -8.40
N TYR A 61 24.31 -10.89 -8.88
CA TYR A 61 24.95 -9.73 -8.26
C TYR A 61 24.14 -9.10 -7.12
N PHE A 62 22.86 -9.44 -6.98
CA PHE A 62 22.00 -8.98 -5.88
C PHE A 62 21.34 -10.17 -5.15
N PRO A 63 22.11 -10.98 -4.40
CA PRO A 63 21.60 -12.17 -3.70
C PRO A 63 20.78 -11.88 -2.44
N HIS A 64 20.77 -10.64 -1.92
CA HIS A 64 19.86 -10.23 -0.85
C HIS A 64 18.73 -9.39 -1.42
N GLY A 65 17.55 -10.02 -1.51
CA GLY A 65 16.28 -9.46 -1.92
C GLY A 65 15.87 -8.24 -1.09
N TYR A 66 16.33 -7.08 -1.53
CA TYR A 66 15.40 -5.99 -1.67
C TYR A 66 14.59 -6.28 -2.93
N ASP A 67 13.45 -6.96 -2.75
CA ASP A 67 12.29 -6.73 -3.62
C ASP A 67 11.85 -5.28 -3.40
N TYR A 68 12.69 -4.33 -3.80
CA TYR A 68 12.17 -3.14 -4.42
C TYR A 68 11.47 -3.68 -5.67
N GLU A 69 10.17 -4.00 -5.55
CA GLU A 69 9.28 -3.56 -6.60
C GLU A 69 9.73 -2.12 -6.87
N PRO A 70 10.25 -1.79 -8.06
CA PRO A 70 10.45 -0.40 -8.34
C PRO A 70 9.08 0.23 -8.13
N GLU A 71 8.90 0.95 -7.02
CA GLU A 71 7.89 1.98 -6.88
C GLU A 71 8.25 2.99 -7.97
N SER A 72 7.89 2.61 -9.19
CA SER A 72 8.07 3.30 -10.45
C SER A 72 7.21 4.56 -10.51
N ASP A 73 6.62 4.94 -9.39
CA ASP A 73 5.75 6.08 -9.23
C ASP A 73 6.54 7.32 -8.78
N GLU A 74 7.75 7.16 -8.24
CA GLU A 74 8.60 8.29 -7.81
C GLU A 74 9.40 8.94 -8.96
N GLU A 75 9.86 8.16 -9.95
CA GLU A 75 10.46 8.71 -11.18
C GLU A 75 9.42 9.43 -12.06
N ASP A 76 8.15 9.05 -11.95
CA ASP A 76 7.02 9.61 -12.71
C ASP A 76 6.67 11.05 -12.28
N TYR A 77 7.17 11.51 -11.13
CA TYR A 77 6.88 12.83 -10.58
C TYR A 77 7.65 13.97 -11.28
N TYR A 78 8.77 13.67 -11.95
CA TYR A 78 9.58 14.66 -12.66
C TYR A 78 9.41 14.64 -14.20
N LEU A 79 8.61 13.73 -14.74
CA LEU A 79 8.40 13.63 -16.19
C LEU A 79 7.33 14.62 -16.68
N ASN A 80 7.64 15.34 -17.75
CA ASN A 80 6.68 16.22 -18.43
C ASN A 80 5.41 15.42 -18.82
N PRO A 81 4.20 16.00 -18.74
CA PRO A 81 2.93 15.30 -19.01
C PRO A 81 2.91 14.53 -20.34
N ARG A 82 3.60 15.05 -21.36
CA ARG A 82 3.73 14.42 -22.68
C ARG A 82 4.58 13.14 -22.66
N GLN A 83 5.65 13.11 -21.87
CA GLN A 83 6.49 11.91 -21.71
C GLN A 83 5.75 10.84 -20.91
N ARG A 84 4.97 11.24 -19.91
CA ARG A 84 4.13 10.35 -19.12
C ARG A 84 3.08 9.64 -19.99
N ALA A 85 2.36 10.39 -20.84
CA ALA A 85 1.39 9.81 -21.77
C ALA A 85 2.03 8.81 -22.76
N LEU A 86 3.28 9.04 -23.18
CA LEU A 86 4.01 8.15 -24.09
C LEU A 86 4.42 6.85 -23.39
N LEU A 87 4.89 6.93 -22.15
CA LEU A 87 5.21 5.75 -21.34
C LEU A 87 3.95 4.94 -21.01
N GLU A 88 2.84 5.60 -20.69
CA GLU A 88 1.57 4.96 -20.44
C GLU A 88 1.03 4.26 -21.71
N ALA A 89 1.10 4.92 -22.87
CA ALA A 89 0.77 4.30 -24.15
C ALA A 89 1.63 3.07 -24.45
N LYS A 90 2.92 3.12 -24.11
CA LYS A 90 3.86 1.99 -24.28
C LYS A 90 3.55 0.83 -23.32
N ARG A 91 3.24 1.12 -22.04
CA ARG A 91 2.78 0.12 -21.06
C ARG A 91 1.48 -0.53 -21.51
N HIS A 92 0.53 0.27 -22.00
CA HIS A 92 -0.75 -0.21 -22.51
C HIS A 92 -0.57 -1.11 -23.75
N GLN A 93 0.33 -0.75 -24.67
CA GLN A 93 0.65 -1.58 -25.83
C GLN A 93 1.28 -2.92 -25.42
N ALA A 94 2.23 -2.90 -24.48
CA ALA A 94 2.85 -4.11 -23.95
C ALA A 94 1.83 -5.03 -23.24
N ALA A 95 0.92 -4.45 -22.45
CA ALA A 95 -0.13 -5.20 -21.78
C ALA A 95 -1.10 -5.87 -22.78
N LEU A 96 -1.46 -5.17 -23.87
CA LEU A 96 -2.28 -5.74 -24.95
C LEU A 96 -1.57 -6.90 -25.65
N GLU A 97 -0.28 -6.77 -25.92
CA GLU A 97 0.52 -7.82 -26.53
C GLU A 97 0.62 -9.05 -25.62
N GLN A 98 0.90 -8.85 -24.33
CA GLN A 98 0.94 -9.92 -23.33
C GLN A 98 -0.42 -10.63 -23.22
N ARG A 99 -1.53 -9.88 -23.23
CA ARG A 99 -2.88 -10.46 -23.25
C ARG A 99 -3.14 -11.28 -24.51
N ARG A 100 -2.66 -10.82 -25.67
CA ARG A 100 -2.77 -11.55 -26.94
C ARG A 100 -1.94 -12.83 -26.93
N GLN A 101 -0.73 -12.80 -26.36
CA GLN A 101 0.11 -13.98 -26.19
C GLN A 101 -0.51 -14.99 -25.23
N ALA A 102 -1.03 -14.54 -24.08
CA ALA A 102 -1.73 -15.39 -23.12
C ALA A 102 -2.98 -16.03 -23.75
N ALA A 103 -3.76 -15.26 -24.51
CA ALA A 103 -4.92 -15.77 -25.24
C ALA A 103 -4.51 -16.80 -26.30
N ALA A 104 -3.42 -16.58 -27.03
CA ALA A 104 -2.89 -17.54 -27.99
C ALA A 104 -2.40 -18.83 -27.32
N HIS A 105 -1.74 -18.73 -26.16
CA HIS A 105 -1.31 -19.87 -25.37
C HIS A 105 -2.51 -20.69 -24.87
N MET A 106 -3.52 -20.03 -24.32
CA MET A 106 -4.77 -20.67 -23.89
C MET A 106 -5.51 -21.34 -25.06
N ALA A 107 -5.53 -20.71 -26.23
CA ALA A 107 -6.13 -21.29 -27.43
C ALA A 107 -5.38 -22.55 -27.89
N HIS A 108 -4.05 -22.53 -27.85
CA HIS A 108 -3.21 -23.68 -28.18
C HIS A 108 -3.40 -24.83 -27.19
N GLU A 109 -3.43 -24.55 -25.89
CA GLU A 109 -3.68 -25.56 -24.85
C GLU A 109 -5.07 -26.20 -25.00
N ASN A 110 -6.09 -25.38 -25.27
CA ASN A 110 -7.45 -25.88 -25.54
C ASN A 110 -7.51 -26.71 -26.82
N ALA A 111 -6.78 -26.34 -27.88
CA ALA A 111 -6.71 -27.13 -29.10
C ALA A 111 -6.07 -28.52 -28.85
N LEU A 112 -5.02 -28.60 -28.04
CA LEU A 112 -4.42 -29.87 -27.63
C LEU A 112 -5.38 -30.72 -26.80
N LYS A 113 -6.11 -30.12 -25.85
CA LYS A 113 -7.14 -30.83 -25.06
C LYS A 113 -8.26 -31.37 -25.96
N GLN A 114 -8.69 -30.60 -26.96
CA GLN A 114 -9.69 -31.07 -27.93
C GLN A 114 -9.16 -32.21 -28.80
N GLN A 115 -7.89 -32.18 -29.21
CA GLN A 115 -7.27 -33.28 -29.94
C GLN A 115 -7.20 -34.55 -29.07
N ALA A 116 -6.79 -34.43 -27.81
CA ALA A 116 -6.75 -35.54 -26.86
C ALA A 116 -8.14 -36.13 -26.59
N ALA A 117 -9.17 -35.29 -26.46
CA ALA A 117 -10.55 -35.74 -26.31
C ALA A 117 -11.03 -36.51 -27.55
N ARG A 118 -10.71 -36.01 -28.76
CA ARG A 118 -11.05 -36.70 -30.02
C ARG A 118 -10.34 -38.03 -30.19
N THR A 119 -9.10 -38.17 -29.72
CA THR A 119 -8.40 -39.46 -29.74
C THR A 119 -9.00 -40.45 -28.75
N ALA A 120 -9.36 -39.98 -27.54
CA ALA A 120 -10.01 -40.82 -26.54
C ALA A 120 -11.39 -41.33 -27.00
N GLU A 121 -12.18 -40.48 -27.66
CA GLU A 121 -13.50 -40.85 -28.19
C GLU A 121 -13.42 -41.92 -29.31
N LYS A 122 -12.39 -41.85 -30.15
CA LYS A 122 -12.12 -42.89 -31.17
C LYS A 122 -11.74 -44.23 -30.55
N GLU A 123 -11.06 -44.22 -29.41
CA GLU A 123 -10.64 -45.44 -28.71
C GLU A 123 -11.77 -46.04 -27.86
N SER A 124 -12.71 -45.21 -27.37
CA SER A 124 -13.81 -45.64 -26.52
C SER A 124 -15.11 -45.93 -27.27
N THR A 125 -15.07 -46.21 -28.57
CA THR A 125 -16.26 -46.65 -29.32
C THR A 125 -16.36 -48.19 -29.28
N PRO A 126 -17.05 -48.81 -28.31
CA PRO A 126 -17.35 -50.24 -28.37
C PRO A 126 -18.26 -50.51 -29.58
N PRO A 127 -18.16 -51.69 -30.23
CA PRO A 127 -19.02 -52.02 -31.37
C PRO A 127 -20.49 -51.93 -30.97
N GLN A 128 -21.18 -50.95 -31.54
CA GLN A 128 -22.59 -50.68 -31.28
C GLN A 128 -23.45 -51.89 -31.64
N SER A 129 -24.12 -52.43 -30.62
CA SER A 129 -25.30 -53.28 -30.81
C SER A 129 -26.51 -52.39 -31.10
N PRO A 130 -27.39 -52.74 -32.05
CA PRO A 130 -28.50 -51.88 -32.45
C PRO A 130 -29.65 -51.98 -31.44
N ARG A 131 -29.82 -50.99 -30.55
CA ARG A 131 -31.08 -50.80 -29.79
C ARG A 131 -31.34 -49.31 -29.60
N ARG A 132 -32.32 -48.77 -30.32
CA ARG A 132 -33.76 -48.63 -29.96
C ARG A 132 -33.98 -47.45 -29.02
N SER A 133 -34.50 -46.39 -29.64
CA SER A 133 -35.00 -45.12 -29.15
C SER A 133 -35.86 -45.19 -27.89
N VAL A 134 -35.60 -44.31 -26.92
CA VAL A 134 -36.61 -43.66 -26.08
C VAL A 134 -36.05 -42.33 -25.55
N SER A 135 -36.78 -41.24 -25.82
CA SER A 135 -36.62 -39.91 -25.21
C SER A 135 -37.08 -39.92 -23.74
N PRO A 136 -36.71 -38.91 -22.93
CA PRO A 136 -37.76 -37.95 -22.56
C PRO A 136 -37.34 -36.50 -22.28
N LEU A 137 -38.38 -35.66 -22.25
CA LEU A 137 -38.50 -34.22 -22.00
C LEU A 137 -38.25 -33.77 -20.54
N ARG A 138 -38.08 -32.43 -20.40
CA ARG A 138 -38.55 -31.53 -19.28
C ARG A 138 -37.81 -31.66 -17.93
N SER A 139 -37.66 -30.65 -17.06
CA SER A 139 -38.18 -29.26 -16.89
C SER A 139 -37.21 -28.47 -16.00
N ALA A 140 -37.03 -27.15 -16.20
CA ALA A 140 -37.51 -26.02 -15.38
C ALA A 140 -37.30 -26.07 -13.84
N SER A 141 -36.67 -24.99 -13.33
CA SER A 141 -36.40 -24.46 -11.96
C SER A 141 -37.63 -24.43 -11.01
N PRO A 142 -37.62 -23.98 -9.69
CA PRO A 142 -36.78 -22.94 -9.04
C PRO A 142 -36.56 -23.11 -7.49
N PRO A 143 -36.46 -22.06 -6.61
CA PRO A 143 -35.50 -21.95 -5.50
C PRO A 143 -36.02 -22.44 -4.13
N ARG A 144 -35.12 -22.68 -3.16
CA ARG A 144 -35.51 -22.99 -1.77
C ARG A 144 -34.82 -22.07 -0.75
N SER A 145 -35.64 -21.18 -0.20
CA SER A 145 -35.54 -20.63 1.15
C SER A 145 -36.31 -21.56 2.09
N VAL A 146 -35.69 -22.11 3.14
CA VAL A 146 -36.39 -22.53 4.38
C VAL A 146 -35.44 -22.50 5.58
N SER A 147 -35.96 -21.93 6.67
CA SER A 147 -35.50 -21.78 8.05
C SER A 147 -35.03 -23.07 8.76
N PRO A 148 -34.26 -22.96 9.87
CA PRO A 148 -33.99 -24.09 10.77
C PRO A 148 -35.17 -24.32 11.75
N PRO A 149 -35.62 -25.56 11.98
CA PRO A 149 -36.54 -25.87 13.05
C PRO A 149 -35.82 -26.28 14.34
N VAL A 150 -36.48 -25.89 15.42
CA VAL A 150 -36.23 -26.14 16.84
C VAL A 150 -36.29 -27.63 17.20
N ALA A 151 -35.60 -27.90 18.31
CA ALA A 151 -35.49 -29.07 19.18
C ALA A 151 -36.59 -30.15 19.22
N GLU A 152 -36.13 -31.27 19.81
CA GLU A 152 -36.84 -32.41 20.39
C GLU A 152 -37.21 -33.58 19.49
N ARG A 153 -36.49 -34.71 19.67
CA ARG A 153 -37.15 -35.96 20.09
C ARG A 153 -36.17 -37.07 20.48
N ASN A 154 -36.37 -37.53 21.72
CA ASN A 154 -36.00 -38.82 22.26
C ASN A 154 -36.08 -39.94 21.21
N SER A 155 -34.96 -40.61 20.95
CA SER A 155 -34.91 -41.87 20.22
C SER A 155 -34.18 -42.93 21.04
N PRO A 156 -34.66 -44.19 21.01
CA PRO A 156 -34.26 -45.26 21.92
C PRO A 156 -32.82 -45.72 21.69
N ALA A 157 -32.16 -46.09 22.79
CA ALA A 157 -30.80 -46.59 22.84
C ALA A 157 -30.52 -47.66 21.76
N PRO A 158 -29.61 -47.40 20.80
CA PRO A 158 -29.16 -48.43 19.89
C PRO A 158 -28.34 -49.46 20.66
N LYS A 159 -28.69 -50.74 20.46
CA LYS A 159 -27.97 -51.90 20.98
C LYS A 159 -26.47 -51.76 20.69
N ALA A 160 -25.66 -51.97 21.74
CA ALA A 160 -24.21 -51.99 21.71
C ALA A 160 -23.68 -53.00 20.68
N THR A 161 -23.51 -52.57 19.44
CA THR A 161 -22.57 -53.17 18.50
C THR A 161 -21.18 -52.89 19.03
N SER A 162 -20.43 -53.94 19.33
CA SER A 162 -19.06 -53.86 19.83
C SER A 162 -18.23 -52.89 18.98
N PRO A 163 -17.46 -51.99 19.60
CA PRO A 163 -16.67 -51.01 18.87
C PRO A 163 -15.69 -51.74 17.97
N VAL A 164 -15.95 -51.67 16.66
CA VAL A 164 -14.94 -52.03 15.65
C VAL A 164 -13.69 -51.23 16.01
N PRO A 165 -12.50 -51.86 16.13
CA PRO A 165 -11.29 -51.16 16.51
C PRO A 165 -11.08 -49.99 15.54
N GLN A 166 -11.32 -48.78 16.02
CA GLN A 166 -11.04 -47.55 15.30
C GLN A 166 -9.55 -47.56 15.03
N GLN A 167 -9.19 -47.79 13.76
CA GLN A 167 -7.83 -47.66 13.30
C GLN A 167 -7.37 -46.24 13.67
N SER A 168 -6.36 -46.14 14.53
CA SER A 168 -5.75 -44.88 14.90
C SER A 168 -5.33 -44.14 13.63
N PRO A 169 -5.68 -42.86 13.46
CA PRO A 169 -5.30 -42.11 12.27
C PRO A 169 -3.78 -42.18 12.09
N PRO A 170 -3.29 -42.31 10.84
CA PRO A 170 -1.86 -42.38 10.57
C PRO A 170 -1.17 -41.12 11.11
N SER A 171 -0.03 -41.30 11.77
CA SER A 171 0.80 -40.19 12.26
C SER A 171 1.15 -39.27 11.08
N PRO A 172 0.99 -37.95 11.23
CA PRO A 172 1.32 -37.00 10.15
C PRO A 172 2.80 -37.11 9.76
N SER A 173 3.08 -36.97 8.47
CA SER A 173 4.46 -36.91 7.97
C SER A 173 5.19 -35.67 8.53
N PRO A 174 6.52 -35.73 8.73
CA PRO A 174 7.29 -34.61 9.27
C PRO A 174 7.13 -33.32 8.45
N GLU A 175 7.09 -33.43 7.12
CA GLU A 175 6.85 -32.30 6.22
C GLU A 175 5.50 -31.58 6.49
N ARG A 176 4.44 -32.34 6.80
CA ARG A 176 3.14 -31.76 7.17
C ARG A 176 3.19 -31.06 8.52
N LEU A 177 4.02 -31.53 9.44
CA LEU A 177 4.22 -30.88 10.75
C LEU A 177 4.95 -29.54 10.58
N GLU A 178 5.97 -29.48 9.71
CA GLU A 178 6.69 -28.24 9.40
C GLU A 178 5.80 -27.22 8.70
N GLU A 179 5.00 -27.66 7.71
CA GLU A 179 4.03 -26.81 7.04
C GLU A 179 2.95 -26.29 8.02
N ALA A 180 2.47 -27.13 8.93
CA ALA A 180 1.53 -26.71 9.97
C ALA A 180 2.16 -25.71 10.94
N ALA A 181 3.40 -25.95 11.37
CA ALA A 181 4.12 -25.07 12.28
C ALA A 181 4.34 -23.68 11.67
N THR A 182 4.75 -23.61 10.40
CA THR A 182 4.90 -22.33 9.69
C THR A 182 3.59 -21.57 9.56
N LYS A 183 2.48 -22.26 9.23
CA LYS A 183 1.13 -21.65 9.20
C LYS A 183 0.68 -21.10 10.55
N ILE A 184 0.92 -21.84 11.63
CA ILE A 184 0.56 -21.39 12.99
C ILE A 184 1.39 -20.16 13.38
N GLN A 185 2.70 -20.18 13.09
CA GLN A 185 3.58 -19.05 13.37
C GLN A 185 3.20 -17.80 12.58
N THR A 186 2.87 -17.94 11.29
CA THR A 186 2.43 -16.79 10.47
C THR A 186 1.12 -16.22 10.98
N GLN A 187 0.13 -17.05 11.29
CA GLN A 187 -1.14 -16.59 11.86
C GLN A 187 -0.95 -15.88 13.21
N TYR A 188 -0.11 -16.44 14.09
CA TYR A 188 0.20 -15.80 15.37
C TYR A 188 0.83 -14.41 15.19
N ARG A 189 1.78 -14.28 14.26
CA ARG A 189 2.43 -13.00 13.94
C ARG A 189 1.43 -11.98 13.37
N ILE A 190 0.54 -12.41 12.46
CA ILE A 190 -0.53 -11.56 11.91
C ILE A 190 -1.43 -11.06 13.05
N HIS A 191 -1.87 -11.96 13.93
CA HIS A 191 -2.73 -11.61 15.06
C HIS A 191 -2.03 -10.62 16.01
N ARG A 192 -0.74 -10.83 16.31
CA ARG A 192 0.07 -9.90 17.10
C ARG A 192 0.15 -8.51 16.46
N ALA A 193 0.37 -8.45 15.14
CA ALA A 193 0.42 -7.19 14.40
C ALA A 193 -0.93 -6.45 14.45
N LEU A 194 -2.05 -7.16 14.25
CA LEU A 194 -3.39 -6.57 14.36
C LEU A 194 -3.66 -6.03 15.77
N ARG A 195 -3.29 -6.77 16.82
CA ARG A 195 -3.41 -6.32 18.21
C ARG A 195 -2.55 -5.09 18.50
N ALA A 196 -1.34 -5.02 17.95
CA ALA A 196 -0.48 -3.85 18.09
C ALA A 196 -1.10 -2.62 17.42
N ILE A 197 -1.63 -2.77 16.20
CA ILE A 197 -2.33 -1.67 15.50
C ILE A 197 -3.56 -1.21 16.28
N SER A 198 -4.35 -2.14 16.83
CA SER A 198 -5.52 -1.76 17.63
C SER A 198 -5.13 -1.01 18.90
N ALA A 199 -4.04 -1.42 19.56
CA ALA A 199 -3.54 -0.72 20.75
C ALA A 199 -3.07 0.71 20.42
N LEU A 200 -2.33 0.88 19.32
CA LEU A 200 -1.91 2.20 18.83
C LEU A 200 -3.10 3.09 18.44
N ALA A 201 -4.13 2.50 17.83
CA ALA A 201 -5.37 3.23 17.53
C ALA A 201 -6.09 3.70 18.81
N SER A 202 -6.19 2.85 19.84
CA SER A 202 -6.75 3.26 21.13
C SER A 202 -5.90 4.34 21.82
N GLN A 203 -4.58 4.25 21.73
CA GLN A 203 -3.67 5.28 22.23
C GLN A 203 -3.90 6.62 21.51
N PHE A 204 -4.06 6.60 20.19
CA PHE A 204 -4.40 7.78 19.39
C PHE A 204 -5.71 8.43 19.86
N GLU A 205 -6.79 7.66 20.01
CA GLU A 205 -8.08 8.20 20.47
C GLU A 205 -7.99 8.76 21.90
N SER A 206 -7.21 8.11 22.78
CA SER A 206 -6.97 8.62 24.14
C SER A 206 -6.18 9.94 24.12
N LEU A 207 -5.13 10.04 23.30
CA LEU A 207 -4.34 11.27 23.16
C LEU A 207 -5.23 12.41 22.65
N LYS A 208 -6.03 12.14 21.62
CA LYS A 208 -6.97 13.08 21.05
C LYS A 208 -8.02 13.56 22.07
N ALA A 209 -8.57 12.65 22.87
CA ALA A 209 -9.54 12.99 23.92
C ALA A 209 -8.92 13.80 25.09
N SER A 210 -7.62 13.58 25.38
CA SER A 210 -6.90 14.28 26.45
C SER A 210 -6.36 15.65 26.04
N PHE A 211 -6.28 15.92 24.74
CA PHE A 211 -5.70 17.16 24.22
C PHE A 211 -6.63 18.34 24.47
N VAL A 212 -6.13 19.33 25.23
CA VAL A 212 -6.80 20.61 25.48
C VAL A 212 -5.99 21.71 24.78
N PRO A 213 -6.56 22.42 23.80
CA PRO A 213 -5.84 23.50 23.13
C PRO A 213 -5.58 24.67 24.11
N PRO A 214 -4.40 25.32 24.02
CA PRO A 214 -4.09 26.46 24.87
C PRO A 214 -4.95 27.68 24.48
N THR A 215 -5.26 28.54 25.45
CA THR A 215 -6.04 29.78 25.23
C THR A 215 -5.23 30.90 24.58
N THR A 216 -3.91 30.81 24.63
CA THR A 216 -2.96 31.78 24.07
C THR A 216 -1.84 31.00 23.38
N ILE A 217 -1.43 31.45 22.19
CA ILE A 217 -0.35 30.82 21.42
C ILE A 217 0.77 31.84 21.22
N ASP A 218 1.99 31.44 21.56
CA ASP A 218 3.17 32.28 21.39
C ASP A 218 3.84 32.00 20.03
N TYR A 219 4.04 33.03 19.22
CA TYR A 219 4.71 32.92 17.91
C TYR A 219 6.08 33.54 17.97
N GLN A 220 7.05 32.91 17.33
CA GLN A 220 8.41 33.44 17.17
C GLN A 220 8.51 34.13 15.81
N ALA A 221 8.73 35.44 15.82
CA ALA A 221 9.06 36.20 14.63
C ALA A 221 10.51 35.97 14.18
N GLY A 222 10.84 36.36 12.95
CA GLY A 222 12.17 36.12 12.36
C GLY A 222 13.32 36.84 13.09
N ASP A 223 13.02 37.87 13.85
CA ASP A 223 13.93 38.63 14.72
C ASP A 223 14.15 37.96 16.09
N GLY A 224 13.44 36.86 16.37
CA GLY A 224 13.46 36.16 17.66
C GLY A 224 12.48 36.73 18.69
N THR A 225 11.74 37.80 18.37
CA THR A 225 10.71 38.35 19.24
C THR A 225 9.55 37.38 19.36
N VAL A 226 9.00 37.25 20.57
CA VAL A 226 7.86 36.37 20.85
C VAL A 226 6.60 37.21 20.96
N SER A 227 5.60 36.92 20.13
CA SER A 227 4.28 37.57 20.15
C SER A 227 3.22 36.59 20.64
N SER A 228 2.53 36.94 21.73
CA SER A 228 1.47 36.14 22.32
C SER A 228 0.12 36.52 21.72
N VAL A 229 -0.54 35.59 21.05
CA VAL A 229 -1.83 35.80 20.40
C VAL A 229 -2.92 35.04 21.15
N PRO A 230 -4.01 35.72 21.60
CA PRO A 230 -5.15 35.04 22.20
C PRO A 230 -5.91 34.22 21.15
N VAL A 231 -6.30 32.99 21.50
CA VAL A 231 -7.12 32.13 20.63
C VAL A 231 -8.56 32.65 20.68
N PRO A 232 -9.16 33.04 19.54
CA PRO A 232 -10.55 33.49 19.53
C PRO A 232 -11.47 32.33 19.93
N ALA A 233 -12.38 32.58 20.87
CA ALA A 233 -13.33 31.57 21.37
C ALA A 233 -14.31 31.04 20.29
N SER A 234 -14.30 31.62 19.09
CA SER A 234 -15.14 31.23 17.96
C SER A 234 -14.36 30.34 16.99
N GLU A 235 -14.36 29.03 17.23
CA GLU A 235 -13.55 28.01 16.53
C GLU A 235 -13.93 27.74 15.05
N SER A 236 -14.66 28.63 14.36
CA SER A 236 -15.34 28.28 13.08
C SER A 236 -14.76 28.85 11.79
N SER A 237 -13.70 29.67 11.84
CA SER A 237 -13.11 30.25 10.62
C SER A 237 -12.08 29.31 9.98
N SER A 238 -12.57 28.44 9.08
CA SER A 238 -11.76 27.64 8.15
C SER A 238 -11.09 28.54 7.08
N SER A 239 -10.18 29.42 7.48
CA SER A 239 -9.36 30.18 6.54
C SER A 239 -8.10 29.38 6.21
N THR A 240 -8.00 28.84 5.00
CA THR A 240 -6.81 28.14 4.48
C THR A 240 -5.74 29.12 3.98
N ALA A 241 -5.69 30.34 4.51
CA ALA A 241 -4.70 31.33 4.11
C ALA A 241 -3.30 30.78 4.44
N SER A 242 -2.41 30.85 3.45
CA SER A 242 -1.04 30.35 3.55
C SER A 242 -0.26 31.22 4.53
N ALA A 243 -0.24 30.86 5.81
CA ALA A 243 0.55 31.48 6.88
C ALA A 243 2.05 31.16 6.73
N ALA A 244 2.62 31.43 5.56
CA ALA A 244 4.03 31.22 5.28
C ALA A 244 4.87 32.16 6.15
N GLY A 245 5.54 31.61 7.17
CA GLY A 245 6.43 32.37 8.06
C GLY A 245 6.09 32.29 9.54
N ALA A 246 4.91 31.76 9.90
CA ALA A 246 4.54 31.57 11.31
C ALA A 246 5.30 30.39 11.92
N LYS A 247 6.16 30.65 12.90
CA LYS A 247 6.83 29.60 13.68
C LYS A 247 6.31 29.63 15.11
N LEU A 248 5.91 28.48 15.63
CA LEU A 248 5.51 28.34 17.03
C LEU A 248 6.73 28.55 17.93
N ALA A 249 6.64 29.42 18.93
CA ALA A 249 7.72 29.63 19.88
C ALA A 249 7.85 28.42 20.83
N PHE A 250 9.07 28.15 21.31
CA PHE A 250 9.34 27.14 22.34
C PHE A 250 9.16 27.73 23.74
N THR A 251 7.93 28.14 24.08
CA THR A 251 7.56 28.69 25.39
C THR A 251 6.78 27.66 26.22
N PRO A 252 6.73 27.80 27.56
CA PRO A 252 5.91 26.96 28.43
C PRO A 252 4.42 26.92 28.03
N THR A 253 3.89 28.04 27.52
CA THR A 253 2.52 28.18 27.04
C THR A 253 2.20 27.20 25.91
N ASN A 254 3.15 26.99 24.99
CA ASN A 254 3.00 26.14 23.81
C ASN A 254 3.39 24.67 24.06
N VAL A 255 3.85 24.31 25.26
CA VAL A 255 4.25 22.93 25.59
C VAL A 255 3.15 21.91 25.27
N PRO A 256 1.86 22.13 25.58
CA PRO A 256 0.80 21.19 25.21
C PRO A 256 0.69 20.93 23.70
N LEU A 257 0.93 21.95 22.87
CA LEU A 257 0.92 21.80 21.41
C LEU A 257 2.12 20.98 20.92
N HIS A 258 3.33 21.37 21.34
CA HIS A 258 4.57 20.67 20.95
C HIS A 258 4.58 19.21 21.41
N THR A 259 4.15 18.94 22.64
CA THR A 259 4.07 17.58 23.17
C THR A 259 3.05 16.75 22.41
N TYR A 260 1.88 17.31 22.08
CA TYR A 260 0.88 16.58 21.30
C TYR A 260 1.36 16.27 19.87
N THR A 261 1.97 17.23 19.17
CA THR A 261 2.52 16.99 17.82
C THR A 261 3.67 15.98 17.83
N GLU A 262 4.55 16.02 18.85
CA GLU A 262 5.59 15.02 19.04
C GLU A 262 5.00 13.62 19.29
N LEU A 263 3.98 13.50 20.14
CA LEU A 263 3.32 12.22 20.43
C LEU A 263 2.63 11.64 19.19
N LEU A 264 2.00 12.47 18.35
CA LEU A 264 1.45 12.04 17.05
C LEU A 264 2.57 11.53 16.13
N SER A 265 3.72 12.20 16.12
CA SER A 265 4.88 11.80 15.31
C SER A 265 5.47 10.46 15.79
N ARG A 266 5.56 10.26 17.12
CA ARG A 266 5.96 8.97 17.73
C ARG A 266 5.00 7.84 17.38
N LEU A 267 3.69 8.11 17.33
CA LEU A 267 2.68 7.12 16.91
C LEU A 267 2.87 6.68 15.45
N LEU A 268 3.21 7.60 14.54
CA LEU A 268 3.50 7.27 13.14
C LEU A 268 4.72 6.34 13.03
N VAL A 269 5.82 6.67 13.72
CA VAL A 269 7.01 5.81 13.77
C VAL A 269 6.68 4.42 14.34
N ALA A 270 5.85 4.36 15.40
CA ALA A 270 5.43 3.10 15.99
C ALA A 270 4.53 2.27 15.04
N LEU A 271 3.66 2.91 14.25
CA LEU A 271 2.84 2.24 13.24
C LEU A 271 3.70 1.66 12.11
N ASP A 272 4.72 2.39 11.65
CA ASP A 272 5.63 1.94 10.59
C ASP A 272 6.46 0.73 11.02
N ALA A 273 6.84 0.67 12.30
CA ALA A 273 7.53 -0.48 12.88
C ALA A 273 6.68 -1.77 12.91
N VAL A 274 5.35 -1.69 12.75
CA VAL A 274 4.49 -2.89 12.71
C VAL A 274 4.61 -3.58 11.35
N GLU A 275 5.29 -4.74 11.35
CA GLU A 275 5.44 -5.58 10.16
C GLU A 275 4.12 -6.23 9.72
N SER A 276 3.81 -6.14 8.42
CA SER A 276 2.62 -6.79 7.85
C SER A 276 2.81 -8.23 7.39
N ARG A 277 4.06 -8.68 7.19
CA ARG A 277 4.40 -10.02 6.66
C ARG A 277 3.63 -10.40 5.39
N GLY A 278 3.28 -9.40 4.57
CA GLY A 278 2.52 -9.58 3.33
C GLY A 278 1.00 -9.64 3.51
N ASP A 279 0.49 -9.73 4.74
CA ASP A 279 -0.96 -9.76 4.97
C ASP A 279 -1.60 -8.44 4.54
N ARG A 280 -2.68 -8.55 3.76
CA ARG A 280 -3.38 -7.39 3.21
C ARG A 280 -4.20 -6.68 4.29
N GLY A 281 -4.84 -7.44 5.19
CA GLY A 281 -5.66 -6.88 6.26
C GLY A 281 -4.85 -6.01 7.23
N VAL A 282 -3.66 -6.49 7.62
CA VAL A 282 -2.71 -5.72 8.45
C VAL A 282 -2.32 -4.40 7.76
N ARG A 283 -1.96 -4.44 6.46
CA ARG A 283 -1.59 -3.23 5.70
C ARG A 283 -2.73 -2.22 5.61
N GLU A 284 -3.94 -2.68 5.30
CA GLU A 284 -5.11 -1.81 5.17
C GLU A 284 -5.47 -1.16 6.51
N ARG A 285 -5.46 -1.94 7.61
CA ARG A 285 -5.73 -1.41 8.96
C ARG A 285 -4.66 -0.40 9.37
N ARG A 286 -3.38 -0.70 9.16
CA ARG A 286 -2.27 0.21 9.44
C ARG A 286 -2.44 1.53 8.69
N ARG A 287 -2.66 1.49 7.37
CA ARG A 287 -2.89 2.68 6.53
C ARG A 287 -4.11 3.50 6.95
N ALA A 288 -5.15 2.85 7.48
CA ALA A 288 -6.32 3.57 7.99
C ALA A 288 -5.97 4.37 9.25
N VAL A 289 -5.22 3.77 10.19
CA VAL A 289 -4.78 4.47 11.41
C VAL A 289 -3.77 5.58 11.08
N VAL A 290 -2.79 5.31 10.22
CA VAL A 290 -1.81 6.33 9.75
C VAL A 290 -2.53 7.56 9.19
N ARG A 291 -3.49 7.36 8.27
CA ARG A 291 -4.27 8.47 7.70
C ARG A 291 -5.06 9.26 8.75
N ALA A 292 -5.59 8.59 9.77
CA ALA A 292 -6.30 9.27 10.85
C ALA A 292 -5.35 10.11 11.71
N VAL A 293 -4.16 9.59 12.03
CA VAL A 293 -3.11 10.30 12.78
C VAL A 293 -2.58 11.50 11.99
N GLU A 294 -2.31 11.33 10.68
CA GLU A 294 -1.86 12.41 9.80
C GLU A 294 -2.93 13.50 9.63
N ALA A 295 -4.20 13.12 9.45
CA ALA A 295 -5.29 14.07 9.37
C ALA A 295 -5.43 14.90 10.66
N GLU A 296 -5.21 14.28 11.82
CA GLU A 296 -5.22 14.96 13.11
C GLU A 296 -3.99 15.88 13.27
N ALA A 297 -2.80 15.43 12.88
CA ALA A 297 -1.61 16.28 12.87
C ALA A 297 -1.82 17.52 11.97
N ALA A 298 -2.37 17.32 10.78
CA ALA A 298 -2.73 18.40 9.87
C ALA A 298 -3.79 19.35 10.46
N ARG A 299 -4.78 18.82 11.21
CA ARG A 299 -5.79 19.62 11.92
C ARG A 299 -5.16 20.51 12.98
N VAL A 300 -4.25 19.97 13.79
CA VAL A 300 -3.52 20.73 14.82
C VAL A 300 -2.66 21.81 14.18
N GLU A 301 -2.00 21.49 13.07
CA GLU A 301 -1.22 22.47 12.33
C GLU A 301 -2.08 23.59 11.73
N ALA A 302 -3.19 23.23 11.10
CA ALA A 302 -4.14 24.19 10.56
C ALA A 302 -4.71 25.09 11.67
N PHE A 303 -4.98 24.54 12.85
CA PHE A 303 -5.46 25.29 14.01
C PHE A 303 -4.52 26.44 14.38
N TRP A 304 -3.24 26.16 14.70
CA TRP A 304 -2.34 27.25 15.11
C TRP A 304 -1.97 28.18 13.94
N ARG A 305 -1.99 27.72 12.69
CA ARG A 305 -1.84 28.61 11.52
C ARG A 305 -3.04 29.54 11.34
N SER A 306 -4.25 29.06 11.59
CA SER A 306 -5.47 29.87 11.48
C SER A 306 -5.52 30.98 12.53
N VAL A 307 -5.07 30.71 13.77
CA VAL A 307 -4.96 31.72 14.83
C VAL A 307 -3.99 32.83 14.43
N TRP A 308 -2.85 32.47 13.82
CA TRP A 308 -1.89 33.44 13.31
C TRP A 308 -2.45 34.29 12.17
N ALA A 309 -3.11 33.65 11.20
CA ALA A 309 -3.72 34.33 10.07
C ALA A 309 -4.81 35.32 10.53
N ALA A 310 -5.65 34.93 11.50
CA ALA A 310 -6.68 35.79 12.07
C ALA A 310 -6.06 37.02 12.78
N HIS A 311 -4.99 36.82 13.56
CA HIS A 311 -4.30 37.92 14.22
C HIS A 311 -3.64 38.88 13.22
N HIS A 312 -3.01 38.37 12.16
CA HIS A 312 -2.46 39.22 11.10
C HIS A 312 -3.54 40.03 10.38
N GLN A 313 -4.69 39.41 10.12
CA GLN A 313 -5.82 40.10 9.49
C GLN A 313 -6.38 41.21 10.39
N GLU A 314 -6.46 40.98 11.70
CA GLU A 314 -6.87 42.01 12.67
C GLU A 314 -5.85 43.16 12.77
N GLN A 315 -4.56 42.85 12.72
CA GLN A 315 -3.49 43.87 12.69
C GLN A 315 -3.53 44.72 11.42
N GLU A 316 -3.77 44.11 10.25
CA GLU A 316 -3.90 44.81 8.98
C GLU A 316 -5.12 45.73 8.98
N GLN A 317 -6.29 45.23 9.43
CA GLN A 317 -7.50 46.04 9.56
C GLN A 317 -7.31 47.23 10.52
N ARG A 318 -6.61 47.01 11.63
CA ARG A 318 -6.33 48.08 12.57
C ARG A 318 -5.39 49.13 12.00
N ALA A 319 -4.38 48.73 11.23
CA ALA A 319 -3.49 49.66 10.55
C ALA A 319 -4.25 50.51 9.52
N ASP A 320 -5.14 49.88 8.74
CA ASP A 320 -6.00 50.58 7.78
C ASP A 320 -6.96 51.57 8.47
N GLU A 321 -7.56 51.19 9.60
CA GLU A 321 -8.41 52.08 10.42
C GLU A 321 -7.62 53.27 10.99
N GLU A 322 -6.41 53.04 11.49
CA GLU A 322 -5.54 54.11 12.00
C GLU A 322 -5.09 55.07 10.87
N GLU A 323 -4.81 54.57 9.65
CA GLU A 323 -4.53 55.41 8.48
C GLU A 323 -5.75 56.23 8.03
N GLU A 324 -6.96 55.65 8.08
CA GLU A 324 -8.20 56.37 7.75
C GLU A 324 -8.51 57.46 8.78
N GLU A 325 -8.31 57.21 10.09
CA GLU A 325 -8.49 58.22 11.14
C GLU A 325 -7.48 59.38 11.00
N VAL A 326 -6.20 59.08 10.73
CA VAL A 326 -5.18 60.13 10.52
C VAL A 326 -5.46 60.93 9.25
N SER A 327 -5.94 60.29 8.18
CA SER A 327 -6.36 60.98 6.96
C SER A 327 -7.58 61.87 7.18
N ALA A 328 -8.58 61.38 7.93
CA ALA A 328 -9.79 62.14 8.24
C ALA A 328 -9.51 63.38 9.12
N MET A 329 -8.57 63.31 10.06
CA MET A 329 -8.19 64.47 10.89
C MET A 329 -7.34 65.50 10.12
N ALA A 330 -6.61 65.10 9.07
CA ALA A 330 -5.76 66.01 8.31
C ALA A 330 -6.53 66.95 7.35
N ILE A 331 -7.82 66.73 7.11
CA ILE A 331 -8.62 67.50 6.14
C ILE A 331 -9.25 68.77 6.75
N ASP A 332 -9.32 68.91 8.08
CA ASP A 332 -10.00 70.06 8.74
C ASP A 332 -9.02 71.18 9.22
N GLU A 333 -7.71 71.06 8.96
CA GLU A 333 -6.68 72.04 9.39
C GLU A 333 -5.90 72.64 8.21
N VAL A 334 -6.58 73.06 7.12
CA VAL A 334 -5.88 73.76 6.00
C VAL A 334 -6.62 74.96 5.40
N ASP A 335 -7.66 75.52 6.05
CA ASP A 335 -8.35 76.72 5.53
C ASP A 335 -7.99 78.03 6.24
N ALA A 336 -6.74 78.20 6.66
CA ALA A 336 -6.21 79.52 7.00
C ALA A 336 -4.67 79.61 6.95
N LEU A 337 -4.15 80.17 5.84
CA LEU A 337 -2.96 81.06 5.71
C LEU A 337 -1.97 80.70 4.57
N PRO A 338 -1.22 81.70 4.05
CA PRO A 338 -1.24 82.04 2.63
C PRO A 338 -0.06 81.48 1.82
N GLU A 339 -0.37 81.29 0.54
CA GLU A 339 0.48 81.30 -0.66
C GLU A 339 1.75 82.16 -0.52
N LEU A 340 2.88 81.52 -0.19
CA LEU A 340 4.21 82.11 -0.42
C LEU A 340 5.18 81.07 -0.99
N ALA A 341 5.43 81.28 -2.29
CA ALA A 341 6.70 81.12 -2.99
C ALA A 341 7.43 79.77 -2.91
N ALA A 342 7.38 79.07 -4.05
CA ALA A 342 8.28 78.01 -4.45
C ALA A 342 9.77 78.35 -4.26
N PRO A 343 10.57 77.36 -3.87
CA PRO A 343 11.89 77.19 -4.46
C PRO A 343 11.99 75.88 -5.24
N GLU A 344 12.64 76.00 -6.39
CA GLU A 344 12.89 74.98 -7.38
C GLU A 344 13.80 73.86 -6.86
N SER A 345 13.51 72.68 -7.39
CA SER A 345 14.26 71.43 -7.36
C SER A 345 15.65 71.56 -7.98
N ASP A 346 16.67 71.07 -7.29
CA ASP A 346 17.84 70.42 -7.91
C ASP A 346 18.71 69.75 -6.84
N SER A 347 18.74 68.42 -6.81
CA SER A 347 19.90 67.66 -6.36
C SER A 347 19.80 66.19 -6.81
N ASP A 348 20.29 65.94 -8.02
CA ASP A 348 20.93 64.67 -8.41
C ASP A 348 21.99 64.30 -7.37
N VAL A 349 21.84 63.15 -6.72
CA VAL A 349 22.95 62.47 -6.02
C VAL A 349 22.90 61.00 -6.42
N GLU A 350 23.65 60.68 -7.48
CA GLU A 350 24.17 59.34 -7.69
C GLU A 350 25.06 58.96 -6.50
N ALA A 351 24.67 57.91 -5.78
CA ALA A 351 25.53 57.22 -4.82
C ALA A 351 25.74 55.78 -5.30
N ASP A 352 26.77 55.63 -6.12
CA ASP A 352 27.52 54.41 -6.31
C ASP A 352 28.16 54.00 -4.96
N LEU A 353 27.79 52.83 -4.44
CA LEU A 353 28.43 52.23 -3.27
C LEU A 353 28.51 50.72 -3.42
N SER A 354 29.45 50.34 -4.28
CA SER A 354 30.15 49.07 -4.26
C SER A 354 30.91 48.87 -2.94
N THR A 355 30.50 47.92 -2.08
CA THR A 355 31.40 47.25 -1.12
C THR A 355 30.81 45.91 -0.64
N PRO A 356 31.47 44.76 -0.88
CA PRO A 356 31.13 43.48 -0.24
C PRO A 356 31.90 43.30 1.08
N PRO A 357 31.24 42.96 2.21
CA PRO A 357 31.96 42.48 3.39
C PRO A 357 32.22 40.97 3.26
N GLU A 358 33.46 40.67 2.91
CA GLU A 358 34.14 39.39 3.14
C GLU A 358 34.06 39.04 4.63
N THR A 359 33.29 38.00 4.97
CA THR A 359 33.21 37.48 6.35
C THR A 359 33.87 36.10 6.39
N PRO A 360 34.89 35.90 7.25
CA PRO A 360 35.68 34.68 7.30
C PRO A 360 34.90 33.51 7.93
N ALA A 361 35.08 32.34 7.33
CA ALA A 361 34.57 31.06 7.79
C ALA A 361 35.05 30.75 9.22
N PRO A 362 34.15 30.40 10.16
CA PRO A 362 34.55 29.71 11.37
C PRO A 362 34.83 28.24 11.03
N SER A 363 36.11 27.86 11.12
CA SER A 363 36.51 26.46 11.19
C SER A 363 35.83 25.79 12.39
N PRO A 364 35.16 24.64 12.22
CA PRO A 364 34.68 23.88 13.35
C PRO A 364 35.87 23.21 14.05
N GLU A 365 36.22 23.73 15.23
CA GLU A 365 37.11 23.08 16.18
C GLU A 365 36.44 21.78 16.64
N LEU A 366 36.97 20.67 16.14
CA LEU A 366 36.62 19.30 16.47
C LEU A 366 37.07 19.01 17.91
N VAL A 367 36.29 19.46 18.89
CA VAL A 367 36.41 19.01 20.27
C VAL A 367 35.87 17.59 20.33
N LEU A 368 36.78 16.61 20.31
CA LEU A 368 36.48 15.24 20.71
C LEU A 368 35.90 15.26 22.14
N PRO A 369 34.69 14.74 22.37
CA PRO A 369 34.27 14.44 23.73
C PRO A 369 35.17 13.34 24.27
N GLN A 370 35.88 13.65 25.36
CA GLN A 370 36.58 12.67 26.19
C GLN A 370 35.61 11.56 26.57
N GLU A 371 36.01 10.33 26.26
CA GLU A 371 35.45 9.10 26.81
C GLU A 371 35.52 9.20 28.33
N SER A 372 34.39 9.52 28.95
CA SER A 372 34.18 9.30 30.37
C SER A 372 33.80 7.84 30.54
N GLU A 373 34.84 7.02 30.75
CA GLU A 373 34.73 5.79 31.52
C GLU A 373 34.04 6.14 32.86
N LEU A 374 32.75 5.81 32.96
CA LEU A 374 32.03 5.84 34.21
C LEU A 374 31.35 4.49 34.38
N ALA A 375 32.08 3.66 35.13
CA ALA A 375 31.61 2.74 36.16
C ALA A 375 30.39 1.89 35.78
N GLU A 376 30.72 0.62 35.55
CA GLU A 376 30.00 -0.53 36.10
C GLU A 376 29.18 -0.16 37.33
N ASP A 377 27.85 -0.17 37.22
CA ASP A 377 26.98 -0.37 38.38
C ASP A 377 25.65 -0.99 37.95
N GLY A 378 25.36 -2.14 38.55
CA GLY A 378 23.99 -2.54 38.88
C GLY A 378 23.12 -3.06 37.75
N VAL A 379 23.40 -4.30 37.31
CA VAL A 379 22.34 -5.20 36.82
C VAL A 379 21.38 -5.47 37.99
N ILE A 380 20.34 -4.64 38.12
CA ILE A 380 19.16 -4.98 38.92
C ILE A 380 18.21 -5.72 37.98
N VAL A 381 18.26 -7.04 38.09
CA VAL A 381 17.22 -7.93 37.58
C VAL A 381 15.99 -7.71 38.46
N ASP A 382 15.16 -6.74 38.09
CA ASP A 382 13.90 -6.53 38.80
C ASP A 382 12.88 -7.56 38.32
N THR A 383 12.82 -8.63 39.10
CA THR A 383 11.78 -9.65 39.09
C THR A 383 10.44 -9.04 39.49
N LEU A 384 9.64 -8.58 38.53
CA LEU A 384 8.22 -8.37 38.74
C LEU A 384 7.42 -9.58 38.25
N THR A 385 7.40 -10.59 39.14
CA THR A 385 6.24 -11.44 39.38
C THR A 385 5.06 -10.55 39.78
N GLU A 386 4.16 -10.28 38.84
CA GLU A 386 2.76 -10.00 39.17
C GLU A 386 1.88 -11.09 38.55
N GLU A 387 1.49 -11.99 39.45
CA GLU A 387 0.46 -13.00 39.27
C GLU A 387 -0.89 -12.28 39.22
N GLU A 388 -1.27 -11.81 38.02
CA GLU A 388 -2.58 -11.20 37.79
C GLU A 388 -3.66 -12.29 37.85
N LYS A 389 -4.19 -12.46 39.06
CA LYS A 389 -5.34 -13.29 39.39
C LYS A 389 -6.59 -12.72 38.70
N LEU A 390 -6.87 -13.21 37.50
CA LEU A 390 -8.10 -12.94 36.75
C LEU A 390 -9.34 -13.23 37.62
N PRO A 391 -10.29 -12.29 37.77
CA PRO A 391 -11.61 -12.60 38.32
C PRO A 391 -12.36 -13.49 37.32
N ALA A 392 -12.86 -14.61 37.82
CA ALA A 392 -13.81 -15.45 37.11
C ALA A 392 -15.14 -14.69 37.04
N ASP A 393 -15.32 -13.87 36.00
CA ASP A 393 -16.61 -13.29 35.70
C ASP A 393 -17.52 -14.33 35.04
N ASP A 394 -18.67 -14.49 35.69
CA ASP A 394 -19.80 -15.31 35.32
C ASP A 394 -20.24 -15.08 33.87
N PHE A 395 -19.96 -16.07 33.02
CA PHE A 395 -20.63 -16.24 31.74
C PHE A 395 -22.07 -16.71 32.00
N VAL A 396 -22.98 -15.76 32.25
CA VAL A 396 -24.42 -16.02 32.16
C VAL A 396 -24.80 -15.96 30.67
N LEU A 397 -24.94 -17.13 30.05
CA LEU A 397 -25.62 -17.29 28.77
C LEU A 397 -27.11 -16.97 28.93
N VAL A 398 -27.59 -15.95 28.21
CA VAL A 398 -29.01 -15.74 27.91
C VAL A 398 -29.25 -16.06 26.44
#